data_AF-A0A925ZV40-F1
#
_entry.id   AF-A0A925ZV40-F1
#
_cell.length_a   1.000
_cell.length_b   1.000
_cell.length_c   1.000
_cell.angle_alpha   90.00
_cell.angle_beta   90.00
_cell.angle_gamma   90.00
#
_symmetry.space_group_name_H-M   'P 1'
#
loop_
_entity.id
_entity.type
_entity.pdbx_description
1 polymer ?
#
loop_
_entity_poly.entity_id
_entity_poly.type
_entity_poly.pdbx_seq_one_letter_code
_entity_poly.pdbx_strand_id
1 'polypeptide(L)' 'MPGAALAQGSAATLIIPAGQQVRGDSATGTQSIAVLGDDTGDVTSWGGDISVQGHVG' A
#
# COMPACT_ATOMS: atom_id res chain seq x y z
N MET A 1 -33.73 -0.05 1.57
CA MET A 1 -32.73 0.03 0.48
C MET A 1 -31.36 -0.11 1.13
N PRO A 2 -30.45 -0.99 0.66
CA PRO A 2 -29.10 -1.06 1.22
C PRO A 2 -28.41 0.29 0.98
N GLY A 3 -27.97 0.93 2.06
CA GLY A 3 -27.42 2.28 2.04
C GLY A 3 -26.20 2.38 1.15
N ALA A 4 -26.08 3.50 0.44
CA ALA A 4 -24.89 3.85 -0.31
C ALA A 4 -23.65 3.59 0.56
N ALA A 5 -22.82 2.63 0.16
CA ALA A 5 -21.49 2.52 0.71
C ALA A 5 -20.79 3.84 0.33
N LEU A 6 -20.72 4.75 1.29
CA LEU A 6 -19.77 5.85 1.25
C LEU A 6 -18.41 5.16 1.21
N ALA A 7 -17.87 4.95 0.00
CA ALA A 7 -16.48 4.57 -0.19
C ALA A 7 -15.67 5.68 0.46
N GLN A 8 -15.31 5.47 1.73
CA GLN A 8 -14.70 6.49 2.56
C GLN A 8 -13.41 6.91 1.86
N GLY A 9 -13.27 8.23 1.76
CA GLY A 9 -12.46 8.90 0.76
C GLY A 9 -11.03 8.41 0.69
N SER A 10 -10.48 8.54 -0.51
CA SER A 10 -9.09 8.27 -0.91
C SER A 10 -8.09 8.48 0.23
N ALA A 11 -7.86 7.43 1.01
CA ALA A 11 -6.74 7.40 1.94
C ALA A 11 -5.50 7.47 1.05
N ALA A 12 -4.66 8.50 1.23
CA ALA A 12 -3.49 8.72 0.39
C ALA A 12 -2.69 7.41 0.30
N THR A 13 -2.47 6.92 -0.92
CA THR A 13 -1.72 5.68 -1.16
C THR A 13 -0.27 5.87 -0.69
N LEU A 14 0.24 4.93 0.10
CA LEU A 14 1.66 4.86 0.39
C LEU A 14 2.38 4.33 -0.84
N ILE A 15 3.27 5.13 -1.44
CA ILE A 15 3.99 4.76 -2.66
C ILE A 15 5.46 4.56 -2.32
N ILE A 16 5.99 3.38 -2.63
CA ILE A 16 7.43 3.11 -2.71
C ILE A 16 7.85 3.34 -4.17
N PRO A 17 8.51 4.46 -4.50
CA PRO A 17 8.78 4.84 -5.88
C PRO A 17 9.76 3.91 -6.57
N ALA A 18 9.67 3.82 -7.90
CA ALA A 18 10.64 3.09 -8.71
C ALA A 18 12.06 3.65 -8.50
N GLY A 19 13.04 2.75 -8.37
CA GLY A 19 14.44 3.11 -8.10
C GLY A 19 14.75 3.51 -6.66
N GLN A 20 13.75 3.51 -5.77
CA GLN A 20 13.96 3.65 -4.33
C GLN A 20 13.95 2.27 -3.67
N GLN A 21 14.88 2.10 -2.73
CA GLN A 21 14.90 0.95 -1.83
C GLN A 21 14.46 1.36 -0.43
N VAL A 22 13.43 0.71 0.09
CA VAL A 22 13.01 0.80 1.50
C VAL A 22 13.55 -0.42 2.23
N ARG A 23 14.06 -0.20 3.45
CA ARG A 23 14.58 -1.27 4.32
C ARG A 23 13.72 -1.33 5.58
N GLY A 24 13.17 -2.50 5.86
CA GLY A 24 12.27 -2.74 6.99
C GLY A 24 10.79 -2.80 6.55
N ASP A 25 9.91 -3.05 7.51
CA ASP A 25 8.51 -3.38 7.22
C ASP A 25 7.68 -2.14 6.86
N SER A 26 6.87 -2.27 5.80
CA SER A 26 5.93 -1.27 5.33
C SER A 26 4.50 -1.65 5.74
N ALA A 27 3.94 -0.94 6.71
CA ALA A 27 2.61 -1.26 7.26
C ALA A 27 1.65 -0.07 7.25
N THR A 28 0.42 -0.28 6.75
CA THR A 28 -0.65 0.73 6.77
C THR A 28 -1.98 0.18 7.28
N GLY A 29 -2.70 1.00 8.06
CA GLY A 29 -4.02 0.66 8.59
C GLY A 29 -5.09 0.51 7.51
N THR A 30 -5.45 1.64 6.87
CA THR A 30 -6.53 1.73 5.88
C THR A 30 -6.07 2.24 4.51
N GLN A 31 -4.78 2.56 4.38
CA GLN A 31 -4.22 3.08 3.13
C GLN A 31 -3.80 1.95 2.22
N SER A 32 -4.01 2.13 0.92
CA SER A 32 -3.42 1.25 -0.08
C SER A 32 -1.90 1.46 -0.15
N ILE A 33 -1.16 0.42 -0.51
CA ILE A 33 0.30 0.45 -0.71
C ILE A 33 0.60 0.14 -2.18
N ALA A 34 1.42 0.95 -2.83
CA ALA A 34 1.93 0.72 -4.18
C ALA A 34 3.46 0.60 -4.16
N VAL A 35 3.97 -0.60 -4.45
CA VAL A 35 5.40 -0.90 -4.51
C VAL A 35 5.87 -0.86 -5.95
N LEU A 36 6.51 0.24 -6.34
CA LEU A 36 7.10 0.44 -7.67
C LEU A 36 8.63 0.24 -7.67
N GLY A 37 9.27 0.36 -6.51
CA GLY A 37 10.70 0.11 -6.28
C GLY A 37 10.96 -1.19 -5.53
N ASP A 38 11.90 -1.18 -4.60
CA ASP A 38 12.32 -2.34 -3.83
C ASP A 38 11.97 -2.16 -2.35
N ASP A 39 11.22 -3.09 -1.78
CA ASP A 39 11.01 -3.22 -0.33
C ASP A 39 11.74 -4.47 0.15
N THR A 40 12.67 -4.33 1.11
CA THR A 40 13.41 -5.46 1.66
C THR A 40 12.86 -5.99 2.99
N GLY A 41 11.58 -5.72 3.27
CA GLY A 41 10.85 -6.19 4.44
C GLY A 41 9.44 -6.65 4.09
N ASP A 42 8.59 -6.78 5.11
CA ASP A 42 7.21 -7.22 4.91
C ASP A 42 6.29 -6.04 4.53
N VAL A 43 5.41 -6.27 3.55
CA VAL A 43 4.40 -5.28 3.13
C VAL A 43 3.02 -5.71 3.63
N THR A 44 2.43 -4.94 4.54
CA THR A 44 1.14 -5.24 5.17
C THR A 44 0.16 -4.09 5.07
N SER A 45 -1.06 -4.36 4.59
CA SER A 45 -2.20 -3.44 4.67
C SER A 45 -3.42 -4.19 5.19
N TRP A 46 -4.10 -3.62 6.18
CA TRP A 46 -5.29 -4.24 6.79
C TRP A 46 -6.61 -3.77 6.19
N GLY A 47 -6.61 -2.63 5.49
CA GLY A 47 -7.83 -1.99 4.99
C GLY A 47 -7.66 -1.27 3.66
N GLY A 48 -6.50 -1.39 3.01
CA GLY A 48 -6.26 -0.91 1.66
C GLY A 48 -5.71 -2.02 0.75
N ASP A 49 -5.65 -1.74 -0.55
CA ASP A 49 -5.10 -2.68 -1.53
C ASP A 49 -3.56 -2.63 -1.52
N ILE A 50 -2.92 -3.75 -1.85
CA ILE A 50 -1.48 -3.82 -2.08
C ILE A 50 -1.23 -4.10 -3.56
N SER A 51 -0.53 -3.21 -4.24
CA SER A 51 -0.10 -3.38 -5.64
C SER A 51 1.43 -3.44 -5.70
N VAL A 52 1.97 -4.52 -6.27
CA VAL A 52 3.41 -4.73 -6.43
C VAL A 52 3.76 -4.79 -7.91
N GLN A 53 4.55 -3.82 -8.36
CA GLN A 53 5.15 -3.75 -9.71
C GLN A 53 6.68 -3.81 -9.67
N GLY A 54 7.28 -3.53 -8.50
CA GLY A 54 8.70 -3.74 -8.22
C GLY A 54 8.97 -5.06 -7.50
N HIS A 55 9.85 -5.05 -6.49
CA HIS A 55 10.25 -6.23 -5.73
C HIS A 55 9.97 -6.09 -4.22
N VAL A 56 9.58 -7.21 -3.60
CA VAL A 56 9.42 -7.37 -2.15
C VAL A 56 10.16 -8.64 -1.75
N GLY A 57 11.06 -8.59 -0.75
CA GLY A 57 11.78 -9.80 -0.29
C GLY A 57 12.85 -9.62 0.78
#